data_AF-A0A0R1X9C4-F1
#
_entry.id   AF-A0A0R1X9C4-F1
#
_cell.length_a   1.000
_cell.length_b   1.000
_cell.length_c   1.000
_cell.angle_alpha   90.00
_cell.angle_beta   90.00
_cell.angle_gamma   90.00
#
_symmetry.space_group_name_H-M   'P 1'
#
loop_
_entity.id
_entity.type
_entity.pdbx_description
1 polymer ?
#
loop_
_entity_poly.entity_id
_entity_poly.type
_entity_poly.pdbx_seq_one_letter_code
_entity_poly.pdbx_strand_id
1 'polypeptide(L)' 'MDIAPNSYLTSFYSGNVDEAKLNDLLRAIEKYHVPVKPNRVFRLDQVEDAHRYLEGHHSFGKVVVRI' A
#
# COMPACT_ATOMS: atom_id res chain seq x y z
N MET A 1 -18.47 10.47 -3.56
CA MET A 1 -17.99 10.15 -2.20
C MET A 1 -16.51 10.52 -2.20
N ASP A 2 -16.16 11.65 -1.61
CA ASP A 2 -14.78 12.15 -1.64
C ASP A 2 -13.88 11.30 -0.76
N ILE A 3 -12.77 10.85 -1.32
CA ILE A 3 -11.68 10.24 -0.58
C ILE A 3 -11.06 11.35 0.27
N ALA A 4 -11.09 11.20 1.61
CA ALA A 4 -10.48 12.20 2.48
C ALA A 4 -8.99 12.40 2.11
N PRO A 5 -8.49 13.66 2.14
CA PRO A 5 -7.09 13.94 1.81
C PRO A 5 -6.17 13.06 2.66
N ASN A 6 -5.20 12.42 2.00
CA ASN A 6 -4.22 11.49 2.60
C ASN A 6 -4.73 10.11 3.04
N SER A 7 -5.97 9.73 2.75
CA SER A 7 -6.47 8.39 3.09
C SER A 7 -5.79 7.28 2.28
N TYR A 8 -5.23 7.60 1.12
CA TYR A 8 -4.45 6.68 0.30
C TYR A 8 -3.19 7.36 -0.20
N LEU A 9 -2.04 6.71 -0.03
CA LEU A 9 -0.76 7.14 -0.60
C LEU A 9 -0.76 7.09 -2.14
N THR A 10 -1.67 6.31 -2.70
CA THR A 10 -1.91 6.16 -4.14
C THR A 10 -3.39 6.40 -4.42
N SER A 11 -3.85 7.64 -4.23
CA SER A 11 -5.09 8.07 -4.90
C SER A 11 -4.77 8.31 -6.38
N PHE A 12 -5.81 8.47 -7.21
CA PHE A 12 -5.63 8.91 -8.61
C PHE A 12 -5.10 10.35 -8.74
N TYR A 13 -4.88 11.06 -7.62
CA TYR A 13 -4.40 12.44 -7.57
C TYR A 13 -3.17 12.58 -6.67
N SER A 14 -1.99 12.65 -7.30
CA SER A 14 -0.69 12.68 -6.61
C SER A 14 -0.41 13.98 -5.86
N GLY A 15 -1.20 15.05 -6.06
CA GLY A 15 -1.05 16.31 -5.32
C GLY A 15 -1.44 16.24 -3.83
N ASN A 16 -1.99 15.11 -3.38
CA ASN A 16 -2.39 14.89 -1.98
C ASN A 16 -1.26 14.38 -1.09
N VAL A 17 -0.09 14.04 -1.65
CA VAL A 17 1.05 13.50 -0.90
C VAL A 17 2.29 14.29 -1.27
N ASP A 18 2.94 14.91 -0.28
CA ASP A 18 4.20 15.61 -0.44
C ASP A 18 5.38 14.80 0.12
N GLU A 19 6.58 15.28 -0.18
CA GLU A 19 7.84 14.67 0.28
C GLU A 19 7.92 14.60 1.81
N ALA A 20 7.47 15.65 2.51
CA ALA A 20 7.56 15.73 3.96
C ALA A 20 6.74 14.61 4.61
N LYS A 21 5.51 14.39 4.13
CA LYS A 21 4.62 13.34 4.62
C LYS A 21 5.15 11.94 4.34
N LEU A 22 5.74 11.72 3.17
CA LEU A 22 6.36 10.45 2.83
C LEU A 22 7.55 10.17 3.76
N ASN A 23 8.39 11.17 3.99
CA ASN A 23 9.53 11.05 4.91
C ASN A 23 9.08 10.82 6.35
N ASP A 24 7.97 11.40 6.79
CA ASP A 24 7.39 11.13 8.12
C ASP A 24 6.94 9.68 8.26
N LEU A 25 6.32 9.11 7.23
CA LEU A 25 5.94 7.70 7.21
C LEU A 25 7.17 6.78 7.34
N LEU A 26 8.23 7.05 6.56
CA LEU A 26 9.47 6.28 6.61
C LEU A 26 10.14 6.37 7.99
N ARG A 27 10.22 7.58 8.56
CA ARG A 27 10.73 7.79 9.92
C ARG A 27 9.91 7.06 10.97
N ALA A 28 8.59 7.00 10.83
CA ALA A 28 7.73 6.24 11.73
C ALA A 28 7.99 4.73 11.61
N ILE A 29 8.16 4.20 10.40
CA ILE A 29 8.51 2.80 10.17
C ILE A 29 9.81 2.44 10.89
N GLU A 30 10.85 3.27 10.74
CA GLU A 30 12.15 3.08 11.38
C GLU A 30 12.04 3.18 12.91
N LYS A 31 11.46 4.28 13.42
CA LYS A 31 11.34 4.54 14.86
C LYS A 31 10.60 3.43 15.61
N TYR A 32 9.53 2.92 15.02
CA TYR A 32 8.66 1.92 15.65
C TYR A 32 8.95 0.49 15.19
N HIS A 33 9.99 0.28 14.36
CA HIS A 33 10.34 -1.03 13.80
C HIS A 33 9.13 -1.75 13.19
N VAL A 34 8.32 -1.00 12.43
CA VAL A 34 7.07 -1.53 11.86
C VAL A 34 7.42 -2.67 10.89
N PRO A 35 6.79 -3.85 11.01
CA PRO A 35 7.02 -4.95 10.08
C PRO A 35 6.43 -4.59 8.71
N VAL A 36 7.30 -4.26 7.75
CA VAL A 36 6.91 -3.82 6.39
C VAL A 36 7.04 -4.91 5.32
N LYS A 37 7.28 -6.16 5.71
CA LYS A 37 7.39 -7.27 4.76
C LYS A 37 6.03 -7.51 4.08
N PRO A 38 5.99 -7.66 2.74
CA PRO A 38 4.76 -8.04 2.06
C PRO A 38 4.23 -9.39 2.57
N ASN A 39 2.93 -9.47 2.78
CA ASN A 39 2.23 -10.71 3.12
C ASN A 39 2.16 -11.65 1.91
N ARG A 40 2.11 -11.08 0.70
CA ARG A 40 2.08 -11.83 -0.54
C ARG A 40 2.72 -11.05 -1.68
N VAL A 41 3.52 -11.74 -2.49
CA VAL A 41 4.11 -11.19 -3.71
C VAL A 41 3.59 -12.00 -4.89
N PHE A 42 2.98 -11.30 -5.85
CA PHE A 42 2.52 -11.86 -7.12
C PHE A 42 3.43 -11.36 -8.25
N ARG A 43 3.47 -12.09 -9.35
CA ARG A 43 4.03 -11.59 -10.61
C ARG A 43 2.99 -10.77 -11.38
N LEU A 44 3.43 -9.94 -12.31
CA LEU A 44 2.53 -9.12 -13.13
C LEU A 44 1.47 -9.93 -13.89
N ASP A 45 1.82 -11.11 -14.40
CA ASP A 45 0.89 -12.04 -15.07
C ASP A 45 -0.16 -12.65 -14.11
N GLN A 46 -0.03 -12.43 -12.80
CA GLN A 46 -0.92 -12.93 -11.76
C GLN A 46 -1.73 -11.79 -11.10
N VAL A 47 -1.90 -10.66 -11.79
CA VAL A 47 -2.64 -9.51 -11.22
C VAL A 47 -4.09 -9.87 -10.88
N GLU A 48 -4.73 -10.75 -11.66
CA GLU A 48 -6.08 -11.25 -11.36
C GLU A 48 -6.12 -12.00 -10.03
N ASP A 49 -5.13 -12.87 -9.77
CA ASP A 49 -5.02 -13.60 -8.50
C ASP A 49 -4.76 -12.65 -7.32
N ALA A 50 -4.03 -11.55 -7.56
CA ALA A 50 -3.81 -10.52 -6.54
C ALA A 50 -5.12 -9.81 -6.17
N HIS A 51 -5.97 -9.47 -7.15
CA HIS A 51 -7.30 -8.91 -6.89
C HIS A 51 -8.20 -9.89 -6.15
N ARG A 52 -8.27 -11.15 -6.60
CA ARG A 52 -9.06 -12.20 -5.94
C ARG A 52 -8.60 -12.42 -4.50
N TYR A 53 -7.30 -12.34 -4.23
CA TYR A 53 -6.77 -12.40 -2.87
C TYR A 53 -7.23 -11.22 -2.01
N LEU A 54 -7.25 -10.00 -2.56
CA LEU A 54 -7.70 -8.79 -1.84
C LEU A 54 -9.20 -8.78 -1.54
N GLU A 55 -10.03 -9.35 -2.42
CA GLU A 55 -11.48 -9.46 -2.26
C GLU A 55 -11.90 -10.45 -1.16
N GLY A 56 -11.02 -11.37 -0.77
CA GLY A 56 -11.30 -12.36 0.27
C GLY A 56 -11.34 -11.75 1.68
N HIS A 57 -12.15 -12.33 2.56
CA HIS A 57 -12.29 -11.89 3.97
C HIS A 57 -11.01 -12.01 4.83
N HIS A 58 -9.96 -12.65 4.32
CA HIS A 58 -8.67 -12.83 5.01
C HIS A 58 -7.53 -12.01 4.39
N SER A 59 -7.85 -10.99 3.57
CA SER A 59 -6.87 -10.17 2.86
C SER A 59 -6.20 -9.11 3.76
N PHE A 60 -5.54 -9.56 4.83
CA PHE A 60 -4.85 -8.65 5.72
C PHE A 60 -3.39 -8.42 5.31
N GLY A 61 -2.99 -7.14 5.27
CA GLY A 61 -1.61 -6.72 5.10
C GLY A 61 -1.23 -6.31 3.66
N LYS A 62 0.06 -6.19 3.39
CA LYS A 62 0.58 -5.61 2.14
C LYS A 62 0.75 -6.67 1.06
N VAL A 63 0.05 -6.50 -0.06
CA VAL A 63 0.25 -7.27 -1.29
C VAL A 63 1.09 -6.44 -2.26
N VAL A 64 2.05 -7.07 -2.92
CA VAL A 64 2.92 -6.45 -3.94
C VAL A 64 2.85 -7.26 -5.23
N VAL A 65 2.74 -6.57 -6.37
CA VAL A 65 2.91 -7.17 -7.70
C VAL A 65 4.28 -6.73 -8.22
N ARG A 66 5.13 -7.68 -8.58
CA ARG A 66 6.47 -7.42 -9.13
C ARG A 66 6.44 -7.57 -10.66
N ILE A 67 7.09 -6.62 -11.32
CA ILE A 67 7.35 -6.60 -12.77
C ILE A 67 8.55 -7.49 -13.14
#